data_AF-A0A7J4ETI0-F1
#
_entry.id   AF-A0A7J4ETI0-F1
#
_cell.length_a   1.000
_cell.length_b   1.000
_cell.length_c   1.000
_cell.angle_alpha   90.00
_cell.angle_beta   90.00
_cell.angle_gamma   90.00
#
_symmetry.space_group_name_H-M   'P 1'
#
loop_
_entity.id
_entity.type
_entity.pdbx_description
1 polymer ?
#
loop_
_entity_poly.entity_id
_entity_poly.type
_entity_poly.pdbx_seq_one_letter_code
_entity_poly.pdbx_strand_id
1 'polypeptide(L)'
;MKKLLQIVKEGERENVEFKEYLTHYHLREDRFQSLACQMNHRVIMGKGRAIYVIGVSDSCELKGISRKQFDETVDVLKNIASEINADIVSVEEYSVDEGIVGIVEVSKRRAKEHILVGTAGHVDHGKSTLVGCL
;
A
#
# COMPACT_ATOMS: atom_id res chain seq x y z
N MET A 1 3.70 14.41 3.30
CA MET A 1 3.88 15.09 2.01
C MET A 1 5.32 15.12 1.50
N LYS A 2 6.36 15.42 2.30
CA LYS A 2 7.76 15.43 1.81
C LYS A 2 8.20 14.12 1.15
N LYS A 3 7.84 12.96 1.74
CA LYS A 3 8.14 11.62 1.19
C LYS A 3 7.47 11.37 -0.16
N LEU A 4 6.17 11.69 -0.26
CA LEU A 4 5.41 11.59 -1.52
C LEU A 4 6.05 12.42 -2.64
N LEU A 5 6.32 13.71 -2.38
CA LEU A 5 6.94 14.60 -3.37
C LEU A 5 8.32 14.13 -3.80
N GLN A 6 9.09 13.54 -2.89
CA GLN A 6 10.39 12.98 -3.21
C GLN A 6 10.25 11.76 -4.14
N ILE A 7 9.34 10.83 -3.83
CA ILE A 7 9.11 9.64 -4.67
C ILE A 7 8.60 10.03 -6.05
N VAL A 8 7.64 10.96 -6.12
CA VAL A 8 7.10 11.48 -7.39
C VAL A 8 8.21 12.15 -8.22
N LYS A 9 9.11 12.90 -7.59
CA LYS A 9 10.26 13.50 -8.26
C LYS A 9 11.29 12.45 -8.72
N GLU A 10 11.45 11.39 -7.94
CA GLU A 10 12.38 10.29 -8.21
C GLU A 10 11.87 9.32 -9.28
N GLY A 11 10.56 9.35 -9.59
CA GLY A 11 9.92 8.55 -10.62
C GLY A 11 9.77 7.06 -10.27
N GLU A 12 9.31 6.27 -11.25
CA GLU A 12 9.22 4.82 -11.12
C GLU A 12 10.62 4.22 -11.02
N ARG A 13 10.76 3.21 -10.15
CA ARG A 13 12.01 2.51 -9.91
C ARG A 13 11.78 1.01 -9.87
N GLU A 14 12.86 0.25 -9.83
CA GLU A 14 12.83 -1.21 -9.70
C GLU A 14 11.98 -1.72 -8.52
N ASN A 15 11.85 -0.93 -7.45
CA ASN A 15 11.06 -1.23 -6.26
C ASN A 15 9.92 -0.25 -5.99
N VAL A 16 9.65 0.71 -6.88
CA VAL A 16 8.60 1.74 -6.74
C VAL A 16 7.70 1.71 -7.97
N GLU A 17 6.40 1.54 -7.76
CA GLU A 17 5.40 1.51 -8.84
C GLU A 17 4.29 2.54 -8.60
N PHE A 18 3.93 3.30 -9.63
CA PHE A 18 2.75 4.17 -9.59
C PHE A 18 1.51 3.42 -10.09
N LYS A 19 0.38 3.64 -9.45
CA LYS A 19 -0.93 3.16 -9.91
C LYS A 19 -1.98 4.22 -9.64
N GLU A 20 -2.89 4.42 -10.60
CA GLU A 20 -4.07 5.24 -10.36
C GLU A 20 -4.97 4.56 -9.32
N TYR A 21 -5.44 3.33 -9.58
CA TYR A 21 -6.19 2.51 -8.63
C TYR A 21 -6.23 1.03 -9.08
N LEU A 22 -6.53 0.12 -8.15
CA LEU A 22 -6.86 -1.27 -8.44
C LEU A 22 -8.25 -1.59 -7.89
N THR A 23 -9.06 -2.29 -8.67
CA THR A 23 -10.35 -2.84 -8.24
C THR A 23 -10.32 -4.36 -8.10
N HIS A 24 -11.28 -4.93 -7.36
CA HIS A 24 -11.45 -6.39 -7.18
C HIS A 24 -11.64 -7.15 -8.50
N TYR A 25 -11.97 -6.45 -9.60
CA TYR A 25 -12.02 -7.04 -10.92
C TYR A 25 -10.67 -7.65 -11.33
N HIS A 26 -9.56 -7.00 -10.95
CA HIS A 26 -8.21 -7.49 -11.23
C HIS A 26 -7.83 -8.77 -10.47
N LEU A 27 -8.58 -9.13 -9.42
CA LEU A 27 -8.42 -10.38 -8.68
C LEU A 27 -9.10 -11.58 -9.37
N ARG A 28 -10.07 -11.34 -10.28
CA ARG A 28 -10.90 -12.41 -10.87
C ARG A 28 -10.38 -12.98 -12.19
N GLU A 29 -9.39 -12.36 -12.82
CA GLU A 29 -8.77 -12.84 -14.05
C GLU A 29 -7.42 -13.53 -13.77
N ASP A 30 -6.82 -14.18 -14.79
CA ASP A 30 -5.43 -14.70 -14.78
C ASP A 30 -4.37 -13.62 -14.42
N ARG A 31 -4.80 -12.36 -14.33
CA ARG A 31 -4.00 -11.23 -13.88
C ARG A 31 -3.56 -11.32 -12.42
N PHE A 32 -4.29 -12.00 -11.53
CA PHE A 32 -3.90 -12.09 -10.12
C PHE A 32 -2.49 -12.67 -9.94
N GLN A 33 -2.24 -13.84 -10.55
CA GLN A 33 -0.94 -14.50 -10.50
C GLN A 33 0.16 -13.67 -11.18
N SER A 34 -0.19 -12.97 -12.26
CA SER A 34 0.74 -12.05 -12.93
C SER A 34 1.13 -10.88 -12.03
N LEU A 35 0.17 -10.28 -11.32
CA LEU A 35 0.40 -9.19 -10.37
C LEU A 35 1.22 -9.67 -9.16
N ALA A 36 0.94 -10.87 -8.65
CA ALA A 36 1.73 -11.50 -7.59
C ALA A 36 3.18 -11.70 -8.01
N CYS A 37 3.42 -12.26 -9.20
CA CYS A 37 4.76 -12.43 -9.74
C CYS A 37 5.52 -11.10 -9.86
N GLN A 38 4.85 -10.07 -10.39
CA GLN A 38 5.42 -8.73 -10.51
C GLN A 38 5.76 -8.11 -9.14
N MET A 39 4.85 -8.20 -8.17
CA MET A 39 5.10 -7.72 -6.81
C MET A 39 6.29 -8.46 -6.17
N ASN A 40 6.35 -9.78 -6.30
CA ASN A 40 7.45 -10.57 -5.77
C ASN A 40 8.80 -10.18 -6.40
N HIS A 41 8.82 -9.94 -7.71
CA HIS A 41 10.01 -9.45 -8.41
C HIS A 41 10.48 -8.09 -7.85
N ARG A 42 9.56 -7.13 -7.70
CA ARG A 42 9.86 -5.81 -7.12
C ARG A 42 10.39 -5.91 -5.70
N VAL A 43 9.77 -6.75 -4.88
CA VAL A 43 10.20 -6.99 -3.51
C VAL A 43 11.60 -7.58 -3.46
N ILE A 44 11.95 -8.51 -4.37
CA ILE A 44 13.30 -9.09 -4.46
C ILE A 44 14.32 -8.01 -4.86
N MET A 45 14.04 -7.22 -5.91
CA MET A 45 14.94 -6.15 -6.38
C MET A 45 15.12 -5.06 -5.32
N GLY A 46 14.05 -4.69 -4.61
CA GLY A 46 14.07 -3.74 -3.51
C GLY A 46 14.58 -4.28 -2.17
N LYS A 47 15.41 -5.33 -2.17
CA LYS A 47 16.01 -5.94 -0.95
C LYS A 47 14.98 -6.37 0.11
N GLY A 48 13.87 -6.93 -0.35
CA GLY A 48 12.77 -7.40 0.49
C GLY A 48 11.67 -6.37 0.73
N ARG A 49 11.65 -5.25 -0.01
CA ARG A 49 10.63 -4.19 0.10
C ARG A 49 10.21 -3.67 -1.27
N ALA A 50 8.93 -3.34 -1.41
CA ALA A 50 8.36 -2.66 -2.56
C ALA A 50 7.44 -1.53 -2.10
N ILE A 51 7.41 -0.44 -2.84
CA ILE A 51 6.60 0.75 -2.55
C ILE A 51 5.62 0.94 -3.70
N TYR A 52 4.34 1.06 -3.35
CA TYR A 52 3.24 1.32 -4.27
C TYR A 52 2.68 2.70 -3.97
N VAL A 53 2.68 3.57 -4.96
CA VAL A 53 2.09 4.90 -4.82
C VAL A 53 0.77 4.92 -5.59
N ILE A 54 -0.32 5.10 -4.87
CA ILE A 54 -1.70 5.02 -5.33
C ILE A 54 -2.26 6.44 -5.53
N GLY A 55 -3.06 6.64 -6.57
CA GLY A 55 -3.69 7.92 -6.90
C GLY A 55 -2.75 8.87 -7.65
N VAL A 56 -1.71 8.31 -8.28
CA VAL A 56 -0.76 9.04 -9.12
C VAL A 56 -0.84 8.47 -10.53
N SER A 57 -0.86 9.35 -11.53
CA SER A 57 -0.85 8.95 -12.93
C SER A 57 0.53 8.46 -13.36
N ASP A 58 0.60 7.76 -14.51
CA ASP A 58 1.87 7.35 -15.12
C ASP A 58 2.77 8.55 -15.48
N SER A 59 2.18 9.75 -15.61
CA SER A 59 2.89 11.02 -15.81
C SER A 59 3.45 11.63 -14.51
N CYS A 60 3.38 10.91 -13.39
CA CYS A 60 3.75 11.39 -12.05
C CYS A 60 2.84 12.54 -11.53
N GLU A 61 1.63 12.69 -12.05
CA GLU A 61 0.69 13.71 -11.58
C GLU A 61 -0.19 13.17 -10.46
N LEU A 62 -0.34 13.96 -9.38
CA LEU A 62 -1.20 13.64 -8.24
C LEU A 62 -2.67 13.85 -8.63
N LYS A 63 -3.28 12.83 -9.21
CA LYS A 63 -4.69 12.89 -9.61
C LYS A 63 -5.65 12.80 -8.43
N GLY A 64 -5.26 12.05 -7.40
CA GLY A 64 -6.14 11.71 -6.28
C GLY A 64 -7.24 10.73 -6.68
N ILE A 65 -7.59 9.84 -5.76
CA ILE A 65 -8.73 8.91 -5.92
C ILE A 65 -9.69 9.03 -4.74
N SER A 66 -10.91 8.51 -4.92
CA SER A 66 -11.87 8.47 -3.83
C SER A 66 -11.40 7.53 -2.71
N ARG A 67 -11.81 7.81 -1.46
CA ARG A 67 -11.51 6.95 -0.31
C ARG A 67 -11.88 5.48 -0.56
N LYS A 68 -13.04 5.26 -1.17
CA LYS A 68 -13.53 3.92 -1.51
C LYS A 68 -12.59 3.19 -2.47
N GLN A 69 -12.08 3.86 -3.50
CA GLN A 69 -11.12 3.26 -4.43
C GLN A 69 -9.77 3.01 -3.77
N PHE A 70 -9.35 3.88 -2.85
CA PHE A 70 -8.12 3.70 -2.10
C PHE A 70 -8.19 2.46 -1.20
N ASP A 71 -9.23 2.36 -0.39
CA ASP A 71 -9.46 1.22 0.50
C ASP A 71 -9.52 -0.09 -0.30
N GLU A 72 -10.25 -0.08 -1.43
CA GLU A 72 -10.32 -1.23 -2.35
C GLU A 72 -8.96 -1.60 -2.94
N THR A 73 -8.14 -0.62 -3.33
CA THR A 73 -6.79 -0.86 -3.86
C THR A 73 -5.88 -1.48 -2.80
N VAL A 74 -5.95 -0.99 -1.56
CA VAL A 74 -5.18 -1.53 -0.43
C VAL A 74 -5.57 -2.98 -0.14
N ASP A 75 -6.87 -3.30 -0.17
CA ASP A 75 -7.35 -4.67 0.01
C ASP A 75 -6.86 -5.60 -1.11
N VAL A 76 -6.87 -5.15 -2.37
CA VAL A 76 -6.31 -5.91 -3.49
C VAL A 76 -4.81 -6.15 -3.29
N LEU A 77 -4.03 -5.11 -2.94
CA LEU A 77 -2.59 -5.25 -2.69
C LEU A 77 -2.30 -6.20 -1.52
N LYS A 78 -3.14 -6.19 -0.47
CA LYS A 78 -3.01 -7.10 0.68
C LYS A 78 -3.19 -8.56 0.29
N ASN A 79 -4.17 -8.85 -0.57
CA ASN A 79 -4.40 -10.19 -1.10
C ASN A 79 -3.21 -10.66 -1.96
N ILE A 80 -2.70 -9.80 -2.84
CA ILE A 80 -1.53 -10.09 -3.68
C ILE A 80 -0.27 -10.31 -2.82
N ALA A 81 -0.05 -9.47 -1.81
CA ALA A 81 1.08 -9.61 -0.90
C ALA A 81 1.03 -10.95 -0.14
N SER A 82 -0.16 -11.36 0.31
CA SER A 82 -0.36 -12.62 1.02
C SER A 82 0.04 -13.83 0.16
N GLU A 83 -0.27 -13.81 -1.14
CA GLU A 83 0.11 -14.87 -2.09
C GLU A 83 1.62 -15.08 -2.16
N ILE A 84 2.41 -14.01 -2.05
CA ILE A 84 3.88 -14.06 -2.19
C ILE A 84 4.63 -14.16 -0.86
N ASN A 85 3.91 -14.45 0.22
CA ASN A 85 4.41 -14.45 1.60
C ASN A 85 5.01 -13.07 2.01
N ALA A 86 4.31 -12.01 1.65
CA ALA A 86 4.60 -10.64 2.05
C ALA A 86 3.41 -10.04 2.82
N ASP A 87 3.66 -8.94 3.54
CA ASP A 87 2.64 -8.16 4.22
C ASP A 87 2.83 -6.67 3.89
N ILE A 88 1.72 -5.92 3.99
CA ILE A 88 1.78 -4.47 3.98
C ILE A 88 2.30 -4.02 5.34
N VAL A 89 3.46 -3.38 5.36
CA VAL A 89 4.13 -2.91 6.60
C VAL A 89 3.82 -1.46 6.93
N SER A 90 3.39 -0.67 5.95
CA SER A 90 2.99 0.73 6.14
C SER A 90 1.98 1.15 5.09
N VAL A 91 1.00 1.95 5.50
CA VAL A 91 0.07 2.65 4.61
C VAL A 91 0.05 4.11 5.04
N GLU A 92 0.47 5.00 4.16
CA GLU A 92 0.42 6.44 4.36
C GLU A 92 -0.60 7.05 3.41
N GLU A 93 -1.53 7.85 3.93
CA GLU A 93 -2.55 8.52 3.13
C GLU A 93 -2.33 10.03 3.15
N TYR A 94 -2.56 10.66 2.01
CA TYR A 94 -2.39 12.10 1.82
C TYR A 94 -3.60 12.65 1.07
N SER A 95 -4.30 13.61 1.67
CA SER A 95 -5.34 14.37 1.00
C SER A 95 -4.69 15.39 0.05
N VAL A 96 -5.16 15.40 -1.19
CA VAL A 96 -4.82 16.36 -2.24
C VAL A 96 -6.12 17.02 -2.74
N ASP A 97 -6.02 18.13 -3.47
CA ASP A 97 -7.19 18.93 -3.90
C ASP A 97 -8.25 18.10 -4.65
N GLU A 98 -7.84 17.08 -5.41
CA GLU A 98 -8.74 16.23 -6.21
C GLU A 98 -9.03 14.84 -5.59
N GLY A 99 -8.55 14.55 -4.37
CA GLY A 99 -8.85 13.28 -3.69
C GLY A 99 -7.81 12.82 -2.67
N ILE A 100 -7.60 11.50 -2.61
CA ILE A 100 -6.63 10.87 -1.71
C ILE A 100 -5.57 10.19 -2.57
N VAL A 101 -4.31 10.42 -2.23
CA VAL A 101 -3.18 9.63 -2.72
C VAL A 101 -2.57 8.89 -1.55
N GLY A 102 -1.97 7.74 -1.77
CA GLY A 102 -1.33 7.04 -0.68
C GLY A 102 -0.14 6.21 -1.09
N ILE A 103 0.66 5.87 -0.10
CA ILE A 103 1.89 5.11 -0.25
C ILE A 103 1.71 3.84 0.56
N VAL A 104 1.78 2.70 -0.12
CA VAL A 104 1.68 1.38 0.47
C VAL A 104 3.04 0.71 0.38
N GLU A 105 3.61 0.37 1.52
CA GLU A 105 4.88 -0.36 1.59
C GLU A 105 4.61 -1.83 1.84
N VAL A 106 5.10 -2.69 0.95
CA VAL A 106 5.01 -4.14 1.03
C VAL A 106 6.39 -4.70 1.35
N SER A 107 6.47 -5.63 2.30
CA SER A 107 7.73 -6.31 2.62
C SER A 107 7.52 -7.80 2.81
N LYS A 108 8.52 -8.62 2.44
CA LYS A 108 8.50 -10.06 2.74
C LYS A 108 8.27 -10.26 4.23
N ARG A 109 7.37 -11.19 4.58
CA ARG A 109 7.08 -11.54 5.96
C ARG A 109 8.36 -12.02 6.64
N ARG A 110 8.94 -11.19 7.51
CA ARG A 110 9.90 -11.66 8.52
C ARG A 110 9.09 -12.39 9.58
N ALA A 111 9.63 -13.46 10.17
CA ALA A 111 8.92 -14.22 11.20
C ALA A 111 8.56 -13.27 12.38
N LYS A 112 7.28 -12.92 12.49
CA LYS A 112 6.61 -12.09 13.50
C LYS A 112 7.11 -10.64 13.64
N GLU A 113 6.29 -9.70 13.16
CA GLU A 113 5.96 -8.49 13.91
C GLU A 113 4.45 -8.24 13.80
N HIS A 114 3.75 -8.22 14.93
CA HIS A 114 2.33 -7.93 15.00
C HIS A 114 2.11 -6.45 14.68
N ILE A 115 1.44 -6.14 13.57
CA ILE A 115 1.10 -4.75 13.24
C ILE A 115 -0.05 -4.31 14.15
N LEU A 116 0.28 -3.53 15.18
CA LEU A 116 -0.68 -2.73 15.96
C LEU A 116 -1.13 -1.55 15.10
N VAL A 117 -2.36 -1.61 14.58
CA VAL A 117 -3.01 -0.47 13.92
C VAL A 117 -3.64 0.40 15.00
N GLY A 118 -3.02 1.54 15.30
CA GLY A 118 -3.63 2.61 16.10
C GLY A 118 -4.41 3.56 15.20
N THR A 119 -5.75 3.58 15.32
CA THR A 119 -6.57 4.61 14.67
C THR A 119 -6.43 5.93 15.44
N ALA A 120 -5.78 6.93 14.84
CA ALA A 120 -5.78 8.30 15.36
C ALA A 120 -7.10 8.99 14.99
N GLY A 121 -8.10 8.85 15.85
CA GLY A 121 -9.30 9.71 15.89
C GLY A 121 -9.33 10.45 17.22
N HIS A 122 -9.51 11.76 17.21
CA HIS A 122 -9.63 12.56 18.42
C HIS A 122 -10.89 12.16 19.20
N VAL A 123 -10.66 11.52 20.34
CA VAL A 123 -11.39 11.54 21.62
C VAL A 123 -12.91 11.57 21.56
N ASP A 124 -13.55 10.41 21.75
CA ASP A 124 -14.38 10.16 22.93
C ASP A 124 -14.93 8.71 22.91
N HIS A 125 -14.99 8.10 24.10
CA HIS A 125 -15.42 6.72 24.40
C HIS A 125 -14.39 5.59 24.25
N GLY A 126 -13.54 5.48 25.29
CA GLY A 126 -13.43 4.25 26.09
C GLY A 126 -13.14 2.91 25.39
N LYS A 127 -11.88 2.69 25.00
CA LYS A 127 -11.31 1.33 24.86
C LYS A 127 -9.93 1.34 25.53
N SER A 128 -9.83 1.27 26.86
CA SER A 128 -9.79 0.00 27.60
C SER A 128 -9.36 -1.18 26.72
N THR A 129 -8.06 -1.51 26.75
CA THR A 129 -7.52 -2.72 27.43
C THR A 129 -7.30 -3.84 26.39
N LEU A 130 -6.20 -4.61 26.29
CA LEU A 130 -5.17 -5.08 27.23
C LEU A 130 -3.93 -5.49 26.41
N VAL A 131 -2.72 -5.20 26.90
CA VAL A 131 -1.46 -5.85 26.50
C VAL A 131 -1.42 -7.26 27.10
N GLY A 132 -1.13 -8.30 26.32
CA GLY A 132 -1.00 -9.67 26.82
C GLY A 132 0.08 -10.49 26.10
N CYS A 133 1.13 -10.82 26.84
CA CYS A 133 2.31 -11.64 26.52
C CYS A 133 2.03 -13.02 25.87
N LEU A 134 2.92 -13.52 25.00
CA LEU A 134 4.11 -14.33 25.34
C LEU A 134 5.04 -14.48 24.12
#